data_AF-A0A0P0WEE9-F1
#
_entry.id   AF-A0A0P0WEE9-F1
#
_cell.length_a   1.000
_cell.length_b   1.000
_cell.length_c   1.000
_cell.angle_alpha   90.00
_cell.angle_beta   90.00
_cell.angle_gamma   90.00
#
_symmetry.space_group_name_H-M   'P 1'
#
loop_
_entity.id
_entity.type
_entity.pdbx_description
1 polymer ?
#
loop_
_entity_poly.entity_id
_entity_poly.type
_entity_poly.pdbx_seq_one_letter_code
_entity_poly.pdbx_strand_id
1 'polypeptide(L)'
;MRHLPLPPAAAAAAAAPREASPPPPPPPAARALSPTAVAFAQIPSVAMAARAQAWLFAAALVIFHGSEYVLAAAFHGRRNVTAT
;
A
#
# COMPACT_ATOMS: atom_id res chain seq x y z
N MET A 1 -36.78 70.62 32.97
CA MET A 1 -36.83 69.79 34.19
C MET A 1 -36.43 68.37 33.83
N ARG A 2 -35.47 67.81 34.57
CA ARG A 2 -35.06 66.40 34.66
C ARG A 2 -34.35 65.75 33.46
N HIS A 3 -33.07 65.44 33.72
CA HIS A 3 -32.18 64.52 32.99
C HIS A 3 -32.68 63.07 33.05
N LEU A 4 -32.32 62.25 32.05
CA LEU A 4 -31.52 61.02 32.23
C LEU A 4 -31.10 60.44 30.84
N PRO A 5 -30.04 59.61 30.76
CA PRO A 5 -29.00 59.68 29.73
C PRO A 5 -29.07 58.55 28.69
N LEU A 6 -28.37 58.74 27.56
CA LEU A 6 -28.06 57.66 26.61
C LEU A 6 -27.15 56.60 27.25
N PRO A 7 -27.43 55.30 27.08
CA PRO A 7 -26.40 54.27 27.05
C PRO A 7 -25.86 54.09 25.60
N PRO A 8 -24.52 54.10 25.42
CA PRO A 8 -23.87 53.89 24.13
C PRO A 8 -23.82 52.40 23.79
N ALA A 9 -24.92 51.85 23.28
CA ALA A 9 -25.00 50.41 22.97
C ALA A 9 -25.07 50.10 21.47
N ALA A 10 -24.68 51.03 20.59
CA ALA A 10 -24.82 50.88 19.14
C ALA A 10 -23.50 50.99 18.33
N ALA A 11 -22.33 51.08 18.96
CA ALA A 11 -21.09 51.36 18.22
C ALA A 11 -19.84 50.55 18.64
N ALA A 12 -20.01 49.38 19.26
CA ALA A 12 -18.85 48.57 19.67
C ALA A 12 -19.06 47.06 19.47
N ALA A 13 -19.80 46.65 18.44
CA ALA A 13 -19.84 45.26 18.00
C ALA A 13 -19.04 45.13 16.70
N ALA A 14 -18.04 44.25 16.73
CA ALA A 14 -17.22 43.77 15.61
C ALA A 14 -15.96 44.58 15.24
N ALA A 15 -15.14 44.93 16.24
CA ALA A 15 -13.69 44.99 16.06
C ALA A 15 -13.02 44.05 17.06
N ALA A 16 -13.32 42.74 16.97
CA ALA A 16 -12.49 41.74 17.62
C ALA A 16 -11.27 41.49 16.72
N PRO A 17 -10.04 41.61 17.21
CA PRO A 17 -8.87 41.19 16.44
C PRO A 17 -9.02 39.70 16.18
N ARG A 18 -9.07 39.31 14.89
CA ARG A 18 -9.01 37.92 14.49
C ARG A 18 -7.60 37.45 14.84
N GLU A 19 -7.44 36.81 16.01
CA GLU A 19 -6.21 36.10 16.33
C GLU A 19 -5.91 35.17 15.17
N ALA A 20 -4.81 35.46 14.47
CA ALA A 20 -4.29 34.59 13.44
C ALA A 20 -3.90 33.29 14.16
N SER A 21 -4.63 32.21 13.89
CA SER A 21 -4.20 30.87 14.29
C SER A 21 -2.75 30.69 13.82
N PRO A 22 -1.83 30.21 14.68
CA PRO A 22 -0.47 29.96 14.26
C PRO A 22 -0.47 28.99 13.06
N PRO A 23 0.45 29.17 12.10
CA PRO A 23 0.54 28.28 10.96
C PRO A 23 0.76 26.84 11.45
N PRO A 24 0.15 25.84 10.80
CA PRO A 24 0.37 24.45 11.17
C PRO A 24 1.87 24.13 11.11
N PRO A 25 2.37 23.27 12.00
CA PRO A 25 3.77 22.89 11.98
C PRO A 25 4.13 22.29 10.62
N PRO A 26 5.36 22.53 10.12
CA PRO A 26 5.79 21.95 8.85
C PRO A 26 5.66 20.42 8.92
N PRO A 27 5.25 19.76 7.83
CA PRO A 27 5.22 18.31 7.79
C PRO A 27 6.63 17.78 8.10
N PRO A 28 6.75 16.66 8.84
CA PRO A 28 8.05 16.08 9.13
C PRO A 28 8.78 15.84 7.81
N ALA A 29 9.99 16.39 7.69
CA ALA A 29 10.81 16.22 6.50
C ALA A 29 10.97 14.71 6.23
N ALA A 30 10.56 14.26 5.04
CA ALA A 30 10.74 12.88 4.62
C ALA A 30 12.24 12.57 4.60
N ARG A 31 12.70 11.80 5.60
CA ARG A 31 14.11 11.48 5.74
C ARG A 31 14.46 10.45 4.67
N ALA A 32 15.26 10.86 3.68
CA ALA A 32 15.74 9.95 2.66
C ALA A 32 16.56 8.81 3.32
N LEU A 33 16.19 7.57 3.02
CA LEU A 33 16.93 6.40 3.47
C LEU A 33 18.28 6.35 2.76
N SER A 34 19.33 5.95 3.49
CA SER A 34 20.62 5.68 2.86
C SER A 34 20.48 4.49 1.90
N PRO A 35 21.28 4.43 0.82
CA PRO A 35 21.25 3.31 -0.12
C PRO A 35 21.37 1.94 0.55
N THR A 36 22.20 1.85 1.60
CA THR A 36 22.34 0.63 2.41
C THR A 36 21.04 0.26 3.13
N ALA A 37 20.36 1.23 3.75
CA ALA A 37 19.08 0.96 4.43
C ALA A 37 17.99 0.50 3.45
N VAL A 38 17.98 1.06 2.23
CA VAL A 38 17.08 0.60 1.16
C VAL A 38 17.41 -0.83 0.74
N ALA A 39 18.69 -1.16 0.53
CA ALA A 39 19.10 -2.51 0.15
C ALA A 39 18.68 -3.57 1.19
N PHE A 40 18.87 -3.29 2.49
CA PHE A 40 18.43 -4.18 3.57
C PHE A 40 16.90 -4.35 3.60
N ALA A 41 16.14 -3.27 3.37
CA ALA A 41 14.69 -3.34 3.31
C ALA A 41 14.16 -4.17 2.11
N GLN A 42 14.97 -4.36 1.07
CA GLN A 42 14.60 -5.17 -0.10
C GLN A 42 14.89 -6.67 0.07
N ILE A 43 15.70 -7.09 1.05
CA ILE A 43 16.00 -8.52 1.25
C ILE A 43 14.72 -9.35 1.48
N PRO A 44 13.78 -8.94 2.36
CA PRO A 44 12.54 -9.70 2.56
C PRO A 44 11.66 -9.74 1.30
N SER A 45 11.62 -8.65 0.51
CA SER A 45 10.80 -8.60 -0.70
C SER A 45 11.36 -9.50 -1.80
N VAL A 46 12.68 -9.52 -1.98
CA VAL A 46 13.36 -10.42 -2.93
C VAL A 46 13.14 -11.88 -2.52
N ALA A 47 13.26 -12.20 -1.23
CA ALA A 47 13.04 -13.57 -0.74
C ALA A 47 11.59 -14.04 -0.96
N MET A 48 10.60 -13.19 -0.72
CA MET A 48 9.19 -13.48 -0.98
C MET A 48 8.90 -13.64 -2.48
N ALA A 49 9.45 -12.77 -3.32
CA ALA A 49 9.32 -12.88 -4.77
C ALA A 49 9.93 -14.20 -5.29
N ALA A 50 11.14 -14.55 -4.85
CA ALA A 50 11.80 -15.80 -5.23
C ALA A 50 10.99 -17.03 -4.81
N ARG A 51 10.39 -17.02 -3.61
CA ARG A 51 9.49 -18.09 -3.16
C ARG A 51 8.25 -18.21 -4.04
N ALA A 52 7.61 -17.09 -4.38
CA ALA A 52 6.45 -17.09 -5.28
C ALA A 52 6.83 -17.64 -6.65
N GLN A 53 7.98 -17.24 -7.20
CA GLN A 53 8.48 -17.72 -8.49
C GLN A 53 8.80 -19.22 -8.47
N ALA A 54 9.38 -19.74 -7.38
CA ALA A 54 9.60 -21.15 -7.20
C ALA A 54 8.29 -21.96 -7.21
N TRP A 55 7.23 -21.44 -6.58
CA TRP A 55 5.91 -22.07 -6.62
C TRP A 55 5.27 -22.00 -8.00
N LEU A 56 5.39 -20.88 -8.71
CA LEU A 56 4.91 -20.77 -10.09
C LEU A 56 5.63 -21.77 -11.02
N PHE A 57 6.95 -21.92 -10.85
CA PHE A 57 7.73 -22.89 -11.59
C PHE A 57 7.32 -24.33 -11.27
N ALA A 58 7.15 -24.67 -9.98
CA ALA A 58 6.66 -25.99 -9.57
C ALA A 58 5.26 -26.28 -10.15
N ALA A 59 4.35 -25.31 -10.12
CA ALA A 59 3.03 -25.43 -10.72
C ALA A 59 3.12 -25.66 -12.24
N ALA A 60 4.01 -24.95 -12.94
CA ALA A 60 4.23 -25.15 -14.36
C ALA A 60 4.75 -26.57 -14.67
N LEU A 61 5.67 -27.10 -13.85
CA LEU A 61 6.13 -28.48 -14.00
C LEU A 61 5.00 -29.49 -13.83
N VAL A 62 4.15 -29.33 -12.81
CA VAL A 62 3.02 -30.23 -12.56
C VAL A 62 2.03 -30.19 -13.72
N ILE A 63 1.68 -29.00 -14.21
CA ILE A 63 0.77 -28.83 -15.36
C ILE A 63 1.38 -29.46 -16.60
N PHE A 64 2.66 -29.20 -16.88
CA PHE A 64 3.34 -29.72 -18.06
C PHE A 64 3.35 -31.27 -18.07
N HIS A 65 3.88 -31.90 -17.02
CA HIS A 65 3.96 -33.36 -16.95
C HIS A 65 2.58 -34.02 -16.90
N GLY A 66 1.62 -33.39 -16.21
CA GLY A 66 0.24 -33.86 -16.20
C GLY A 66 -0.40 -33.81 -17.59
N SER A 67 -0.18 -32.72 -18.32
CA SER A 67 -0.69 -32.58 -19.69
C SER A 67 -0.06 -33.58 -20.65
N GLU A 68 1.25 -33.82 -20.54
CA GLU A 68 1.96 -34.85 -21.31
C GLU A 68 1.37 -36.24 -21.04
N TYR A 69 1.13 -36.58 -19.77
CA TYR A 69 0.48 -37.85 -19.43
C TYR A 69 -0.91 -37.98 -20.06
N VAL A 70 -1.74 -36.93 -19.98
CA VAL A 70 -3.11 -36.95 -20.53
C VAL A 70 -3.08 -37.12 -22.04
N LEU A 71 -2.20 -36.39 -22.74
CA LEU A 71 -2.03 -36.52 -24.19
C LEU A 71 -1.54 -37.93 -24.55
N ALA A 72 -0.49 -38.42 -23.89
CA ALA A 72 0.04 -39.75 -24.14
C ALA A 72 -1.01 -40.83 -23.87
N ALA A 73 -1.78 -40.72 -22.79
CA ALA A 73 -2.86 -41.64 -22.46
C ALA A 73 -3.99 -41.61 -23.49
N ALA A 74 -4.30 -40.45 -24.07
CA ALA A 74 -5.32 -40.29 -25.10
C ALA A 74 -4.91 -40.96 -26.42
N PHE A 75 -3.64 -40.84 -26.83
CA PHE A 75 -3.17 -41.38 -28.10
C PHE A 75 -2.67 -42.82 -28.03
N HIS A 76 -2.08 -43.24 -26.91
CA HIS A 76 -1.44 -44.54 -26.77
C HIS A 76 -2.18 -45.48 -25.81
N GLY A 77 -3.19 -44.99 -25.08
CA GLY A 77 -3.92 -45.75 -24.08
C GLY A 77 -3.17 -45.83 -22.75
N ARG A 78 -3.90 -45.64 -21.64
CA ARG A 78 -3.31 -45.52 -20.27
C ARG A 78 -2.35 -46.65 -19.89
N ARG A 79 -2.67 -47.90 -20.24
CA ARG A 79 -1.86 -49.08 -19.91
C ARG A 79 -0.49 -49.11 -20.59
N ASN A 80 -0.34 -48.38 -21.70
CA ASN A 80 0.92 -48.34 -22.46
C ASN A 80 1.82 -47.17 -22.05
N VAL A 81 1.34 -46.29 -21.16
CA VAL A 81 2.05 -45.07 -20.72
C VAL A 81 2.51 -45.16 -19.27
N THR A 82 1.83 -45.96 -18.44
CA THR A 82 2.31 -46.29 -17.10
C THR A 82 3.25 -47.49 -17.15
N ALA A 83 4.54 -47.29 -16.86
CA ALA A 83 5.44 -48.39 -16.55
C ALA A 83 4.98 -49.04 -15.23
N THR A 84 4.51 -50.28 -15.30
CA THR A 84 4.17 -51.12 -14.14
C THR A 84 5.43 -51.76 -13.56
#